data_AF-C3Z1Q1-F1
#
_entry.id   AF-C3Z1Q1-F1
#
_cell.length_a   1.000
_cell.length_b   1.000
_cell.length_c   1.000
_cell.angle_alpha   90.00
_cell.angle_beta   90.00
_cell.angle_gamma   90.00
#
_symmetry.space_group_name_H-M   'P 1'
#
loop_
_entity.id
_entity.type
_entity.pdbx_description
1 polymer ?
#
loop_
_entity_poly.entity_id
_entity_poly.type
_entity_poly.pdbx_seq_one_letter_code
_entity_poly.pdbx_strand_id
1 'polypeptide(L)'
;CPVGRYGLECDKNCVCKNGARCHGFNGACECRPGWRGRACDIPWPELNATECQPNYYGKVCNQVCNCQYGGTCDRWEGCLCPPGRRGDRCEYICAPGTFGWNCSMSCYCENIAPCDAVNGSCICAEGQSGEFCQ
;
A
#
# COMPACT_ATOMS: atom_id res chain seq x y z
N CYS A 1 -21.01 25.21 27.10
CA CYS A 1 -21.75 24.30 27.99
C CYS A 1 -20.80 23.62 28.97
N PRO A 2 -21.28 23.23 30.17
CA PRO A 2 -20.52 22.38 31.09
C PRO A 2 -20.03 21.11 30.42
N VAL A 3 -18.95 20.51 30.95
CA VAL A 3 -18.38 19.27 30.42
C VAL A 3 -19.47 18.19 30.33
N GLY A 4 -19.60 17.58 29.15
CA GLY A 4 -20.58 16.53 28.89
C GLY A 4 -21.96 17.01 28.38
N ARG A 5 -22.16 18.32 28.19
CA ARG A 5 -23.41 18.87 27.64
C ARG A 5 -23.20 19.74 26.40
N TYR A 6 -24.26 19.87 25.59
CA TYR A 6 -24.28 20.72 24.39
C TYR A 6 -25.67 21.31 24.11
N GLY A 7 -25.73 22.25 23.17
CA GLY A 7 -26.96 22.91 22.72
C GLY A 7 -27.01 24.38 23.13
N LEU A 8 -27.98 25.14 22.59
CA LEU A 8 -28.15 26.56 22.90
C LEU A 8 -28.40 26.80 24.39
N GLU A 9 -29.12 25.88 25.05
CA GLU A 9 -29.41 25.92 26.48
C GLU A 9 -28.61 24.90 27.31
N CYS A 10 -27.64 24.21 26.69
CA CYS A 10 -26.84 23.17 27.35
C CYS A 10 -27.66 22.03 27.99
N ASP A 11 -28.83 21.75 27.43
CA ASP A 11 -29.81 20.78 27.89
C ASP A 11 -29.53 19.36 27.39
N LYS A 12 -28.77 19.21 26.30
CA LYS A 12 -28.48 17.92 25.66
C LYS A 12 -27.19 17.28 26.18
N ASN A 13 -27.19 15.95 26.28
CA ASN A 13 -26.03 15.17 26.74
C ASN A 13 -25.13 14.74 25.58
N CYS A 14 -23.82 14.92 25.74
CA CYS A 14 -22.84 14.45 24.77
C CYS A 14 -22.71 12.92 24.79
N VAL A 15 -22.57 12.32 23.61
CA VAL A 15 -22.45 10.86 23.43
C VAL A 15 -21.01 10.36 23.26
N CYS A 16 -20.05 11.29 23.23
CA CYS A 16 -18.64 10.99 22.95
C CYS A 16 -18.03 10.01 23.96
N LYS A 17 -17.26 9.03 23.46
CA LYS A 17 -16.58 7.98 24.22
C LYS A 17 -15.06 8.18 24.20
N ASN A 18 -14.34 7.33 24.94
CA ASN A 18 -12.88 7.22 24.88
C ASN A 18 -12.11 8.53 25.10
N GLY A 19 -12.63 9.39 25.98
CA GLY A 19 -12.00 10.67 26.32
C GLY A 19 -12.02 11.72 25.19
N ALA A 20 -12.89 11.54 24.20
CA ALA A 20 -13.13 12.52 23.15
C ALA A 20 -13.75 13.82 23.68
N ARG A 21 -13.41 14.94 23.05
CA ARG A 21 -13.93 16.27 23.43
C ARG A 21 -15.27 16.51 22.75
N CYS A 22 -16.27 16.94 23.51
CA CYS A 22 -17.57 17.30 22.96
C CYS A 22 -17.67 18.79 22.68
N HIS A 23 -18.13 19.15 21.49
CA HIS A 23 -18.35 20.53 21.11
C HIS A 23 -19.65 21.07 21.73
N GLY A 24 -19.55 22.10 22.55
CA GLY A 24 -20.68 22.59 23.37
C GLY A 24 -21.84 23.19 22.58
N PHE A 25 -21.66 23.56 21.31
CA PHE A 25 -22.74 24.14 20.49
C PHE A 25 -23.62 23.07 19.84
N ASN A 26 -23.01 22.06 19.21
CA ASN A 26 -23.70 21.10 18.33
C ASN A 26 -23.53 19.63 18.77
N GLY A 27 -22.76 19.35 19.82
CA GLY A 27 -22.56 18.00 20.35
C GLY A 27 -21.62 17.14 19.52
N ALA A 28 -20.93 17.71 18.52
CA ALA A 28 -19.97 16.97 17.71
C ALA A 28 -18.78 16.50 18.57
N CYS A 29 -18.32 15.27 18.30
CA CYS A 29 -17.19 14.69 19.01
C CYS A 29 -15.90 14.88 18.24
N GLU A 30 -14.89 15.41 18.91
CA GLU A 30 -13.51 15.45 18.45
C GLU A 30 -12.77 14.25 19.04
N CYS A 31 -12.56 13.23 18.21
CA CYS A 31 -11.98 11.97 18.64
C CYS A 31 -10.50 12.11 18.97
N ARG A 32 -10.06 11.41 20.02
CA ARG A 32 -8.63 11.23 20.28
C ARG A 32 -7.99 10.33 19.21
N PRO A 33 -6.67 10.44 18.99
CA PRO A 33 -5.95 9.51 18.14
C PRO A 33 -6.29 8.05 18.50
N GLY A 34 -6.55 7.23 17.47
CA GLY A 34 -6.95 5.83 17.65
C GLY A 34 -8.46 5.58 17.71
N TRP A 35 -9.30 6.61 17.60
CA TRP A 35 -10.76 6.48 17.60
C TRP A 35 -11.42 7.32 16.51
N ARG A 36 -12.57 6.88 16.04
CA ARG A 36 -13.40 7.50 15.00
C ARG A 36 -14.88 7.16 15.21
N GLY A 37 -15.71 7.61 14.28
CA GLY A 37 -17.17 7.47 14.37
C GLY A 37 -17.80 8.65 15.10
N ARG A 38 -19.12 8.81 14.98
CA ARG A 38 -19.85 9.95 15.56
C ARG A 38 -19.67 10.05 17.08
N ALA A 39 -19.56 8.91 17.77
CA ALA A 39 -19.37 8.85 19.21
C ALA A 39 -17.91 8.53 19.61
N CYS A 40 -16.96 8.47 18.67
CA CYS A 40 -15.57 8.08 18.94
C CYS A 40 -15.45 6.70 19.63
N ASP A 41 -16.35 5.79 19.31
CA ASP A 41 -16.49 4.44 19.83
C ASP A 41 -15.95 3.37 18.88
N ILE A 42 -15.54 3.77 17.68
CA ILE A 42 -14.93 2.89 16.69
C ILE A 42 -13.41 3.10 16.73
N PRO A 43 -12.59 2.08 17.02
CA PRO A 43 -11.14 2.22 16.97
C PRO A 43 -10.64 2.49 15.54
N TRP A 44 -9.54 3.24 15.41
CA TRP A 44 -8.87 3.59 14.15
C TRP A 44 -7.39 3.22 14.18
N PRO A 45 -6.85 2.53 13.15
CA PRO A 45 -7.48 1.52 12.31
C PRO A 45 -7.65 0.24 13.12
N GLU A 46 -8.41 -0.73 12.61
CA GLU A 46 -8.26 -2.11 13.05
C GLU A 46 -6.77 -2.46 12.97
N LEU A 47 -6.12 -2.62 14.12
CA LEU A 47 -4.70 -3.00 14.26
C LEU A 47 -4.36 -4.35 13.60
N ASN A 48 -5.33 -4.95 12.91
CA ASN A 48 -5.24 -6.22 12.22
C ASN A 48 -6.38 -6.38 11.19
N ALA A 49 -6.66 -5.35 10.37
CA ALA A 49 -7.64 -5.48 9.29
C ALA A 49 -7.23 -6.66 8.39
N THR A 50 -8.07 -7.68 8.26
CA THR A 50 -7.80 -8.83 7.37
C THR A 50 -7.87 -8.44 5.89
N GLU A 51 -8.52 -7.31 5.60
CA GLU A 51 -8.63 -6.74 4.27
C GLU A 51 -8.47 -5.23 4.34
N CYS A 52 -7.76 -4.65 3.37
CA CYS A 52 -7.67 -3.21 3.22
C CYS A 52 -8.77 -2.69 2.29
N GLN A 53 -9.13 -1.41 2.42
CA GLN A 53 -9.90 -0.75 1.38
C GLN A 53 -9.17 -0.86 0.03
N PRO A 54 -9.88 -0.89 -1.11
CA PRO A 54 -9.24 -0.92 -2.42
C PRO A 54 -8.16 0.16 -2.54
N ASN A 55 -6.99 -0.20 -3.07
CA ASN A 55 -5.80 0.64 -3.23
C ASN A 55 -5.07 1.03 -1.92
N TYR A 56 -5.33 0.36 -0.79
CA TYR A 56 -4.55 0.52 0.44
C TYR A 56 -3.80 -0.76 0.80
N TYR A 57 -2.65 -0.59 1.46
CA TYR A 57 -1.81 -1.69 1.91
C TYR A 57 -1.12 -1.40 3.25
N GLY A 58 -0.39 -2.40 3.75
CA GLY A 58 0.35 -2.37 5.00
C GLY A 58 -0.41 -3.00 6.17
N LYS A 59 0.29 -3.27 7.27
CA LYS A 59 -0.26 -3.97 8.44
C LYS A 59 -1.53 -3.34 9.02
N VAL A 60 -1.69 -2.04 8.82
CA VAL A 60 -2.83 -1.25 9.33
C VAL A 60 -3.57 -0.50 8.21
N CYS A 61 -3.36 -0.89 6.94
CA CYS A 61 -4.05 -0.34 5.76
C CYS A 61 -4.00 1.19 5.64
N ASN A 62 -2.88 1.82 6.01
CA ASN A 62 -2.71 3.27 5.97
C ASN A 62 -1.80 3.75 4.83
N GLN A 63 -1.22 2.83 4.06
CA GLN A 63 -0.38 3.16 2.91
C GLN A 63 -1.22 3.07 1.63
N VAL A 64 -1.02 3.99 0.70
CA VAL A 64 -1.78 4.06 -0.55
C VAL A 64 -0.94 3.48 -1.69
N CYS A 65 -1.52 2.54 -2.44
CA CYS A 65 -0.94 2.05 -3.68
C CYS A 65 -1.09 3.10 -4.78
N ASN A 66 0.01 3.41 -5.46
CA ASN A 66 0.04 4.28 -6.64
C ASN A 66 0.77 3.61 -7.81
N CYS A 67 0.44 2.33 -8.03
CA CYS A 67 1.08 1.48 -9.02
C CYS A 67 0.88 2.05 -10.43
N GLN A 68 1.94 2.03 -11.23
CA GLN A 68 1.94 2.46 -12.63
C GLN A 68 2.22 1.25 -13.52
N TYR A 69 2.09 1.46 -14.83
CA TYR A 69 2.50 0.48 -15.85
C TYR A 69 1.93 -0.94 -15.66
N GLY A 70 0.70 -1.06 -15.15
CA GLY A 70 0.02 -2.34 -14.96
C GLY A 70 0.35 -3.07 -13.66
N GLY A 71 1.01 -2.42 -12.70
CA GLY A 71 1.20 -2.98 -11.36
C GLY A 71 -0.12 -3.16 -10.61
N THR A 72 -0.20 -4.22 -9.80
CA THR A 72 -1.36 -4.53 -8.95
C THR A 72 -1.08 -4.18 -7.49
N CYS A 73 -2.09 -3.74 -6.76
CA CYS A 73 -1.95 -3.43 -5.34
C CYS A 73 -2.18 -4.68 -4.50
N ASP A 74 -1.12 -5.18 -3.87
CA ASP A 74 -1.17 -6.20 -2.82
C ASP A 74 -1.34 -5.54 -1.44
N ARG A 75 -2.15 -6.17 -0.58
CA ARG A 75 -2.48 -5.60 0.73
C ARG A 75 -1.30 -5.54 1.70
N TRP A 76 -0.23 -6.28 1.46
CA TRP A 76 0.92 -6.40 2.35
C TRP A 76 2.15 -5.71 1.78
N GLU A 77 2.49 -6.06 0.54
CA GLU A 77 3.72 -5.65 -0.12
C GLU A 77 3.57 -4.30 -0.86
N GLY A 78 2.34 -3.86 -1.13
CA GLY A 78 2.08 -2.68 -1.95
C GLY A 78 2.06 -3.04 -3.43
N CYS A 79 2.80 -2.34 -4.27
CA CYS A 79 2.75 -2.59 -5.71
C CYS A 79 3.49 -3.87 -6.11
N LEU A 80 2.76 -4.84 -6.63
CA LEU A 80 3.32 -5.99 -7.35
C LEU A 80 3.51 -5.60 -8.81
N CYS A 81 4.77 -5.50 -9.21
CA CYS A 81 5.13 -5.05 -10.53
C CYS A 81 5.15 -6.21 -11.53
N PRO A 82 4.58 -5.98 -12.73
CA PRO A 82 4.57 -7.00 -13.76
C PRO A 82 6.00 -7.34 -14.19
N PRO A 83 6.17 -8.46 -14.91
CA PRO A 83 7.49 -8.86 -15.40
C PRO A 83 8.19 -7.74 -16.16
N GLY A 84 9.48 -7.57 -15.90
CA GLY A 84 10.30 -6.53 -16.51
C GLY A 84 10.31 -5.20 -15.76
N ARG A 85 9.57 -5.07 -14.65
CA ARG A 85 9.49 -3.83 -13.87
C ARG A 85 9.65 -4.04 -12.37
N ARG A 86 10.10 -2.99 -11.69
CA ARG A 86 10.20 -2.88 -10.23
C ARG A 86 10.03 -1.44 -9.74
N GLY A 87 10.08 -1.28 -8.43
CA GLY A 87 9.96 0.00 -7.73
C GLY A 87 8.63 0.10 -7.01
N ASP A 88 8.51 1.07 -6.10
CA ASP A 88 7.32 1.25 -5.26
C ASP A 88 6.06 1.55 -6.08
N ARG A 89 6.23 2.01 -7.33
CA ARG A 89 5.15 2.28 -8.28
C ARG A 89 5.36 1.56 -9.62
N CYS A 90 6.28 0.61 -9.71
CA CYS A 90 6.65 -0.08 -10.96
C CYS A 90 7.23 0.83 -12.05
N GLU A 91 7.84 1.94 -11.64
CA GLU A 91 8.38 2.97 -12.51
C GLU A 91 9.71 2.57 -13.17
N TYR A 92 10.45 1.61 -12.60
CA TYR A 92 11.75 1.20 -13.09
C TYR A 92 11.66 -0.10 -13.90
N ILE A 93 12.45 -0.19 -14.95
CA ILE A 93 12.70 -1.44 -15.68
C ILE A 93 13.71 -2.28 -14.88
N CYS A 94 13.72 -3.60 -15.06
CA CYS A 94 14.72 -4.45 -14.43
C CYS A 94 16.14 -4.02 -14.79
N ALA A 95 17.03 -4.09 -13.80
CA ALA A 95 18.45 -3.90 -14.02
C ALA A 95 19.01 -5.08 -14.84
N PRO A 96 20.08 -4.86 -15.62
CA PRO A 96 20.74 -5.94 -16.34
C PRO A 96 21.06 -7.13 -15.42
N GLY A 97 20.76 -8.35 -15.89
CA GLY A 97 20.95 -9.57 -15.12
C GLY A 97 19.77 -9.96 -14.23
N THR A 98 18.67 -9.20 -14.23
CA THR A 98 17.44 -9.56 -13.51
C THR A 98 16.21 -9.52 -14.41
N PHE A 99 15.23 -10.36 -14.10
CA PHE A 99 13.99 -10.45 -14.88
C PHE A 99 12.78 -10.88 -14.02
N GLY A 100 11.60 -10.85 -14.63
CA GLY A 100 10.36 -11.33 -14.03
C GLY A 100 9.68 -10.33 -13.10
N TRP A 101 8.70 -10.82 -12.35
CA TRP A 101 7.90 -10.02 -11.40
C TRP A 101 8.81 -9.36 -10.37
N ASN A 102 8.62 -8.06 -10.16
CA ASN A 102 9.48 -7.24 -9.30
C ASN A 102 10.99 -7.36 -9.58
N CYS A 103 11.38 -7.89 -10.75
CA CYS A 103 12.76 -8.23 -11.10
C CYS A 103 13.44 -9.16 -10.09
N SER A 104 12.67 -10.09 -9.50
CA SER A 104 13.14 -10.96 -8.42
C SER A 104 13.93 -12.18 -8.90
N MET A 105 14.01 -12.43 -10.21
CA MET A 105 14.77 -13.56 -10.77
C MET A 105 16.08 -13.07 -11.38
N SER A 106 17.14 -13.90 -11.29
CA SER A 106 18.45 -13.63 -11.88
C SER A 106 18.61 -14.36 -13.20
N CYS A 107 19.28 -13.73 -14.16
CA CYS A 107 19.55 -14.33 -15.48
C CYS A 107 20.73 -15.31 -15.42
N TYR A 108 20.65 -16.36 -16.24
CA TYR A 108 21.63 -17.45 -16.25
C TYR A 108 22.39 -17.54 -17.59
N CYS A 109 22.49 -16.44 -18.31
CA CYS A 109 23.16 -16.38 -19.60
C CYS A 109 24.69 -16.45 -19.43
N GLU A 110 25.35 -17.24 -20.27
CA GLU A 110 26.81 -17.29 -20.35
C GLU A 110 27.38 -16.05 -21.05
N ASN A 111 28.71 -15.88 -20.97
CA ASN A 111 29.44 -14.80 -21.64
C ASN A 111 28.95 -13.38 -21.30
N ILE A 112 28.28 -13.20 -20.17
CA ILE A 112 27.71 -11.91 -19.73
C ILE A 112 26.66 -11.41 -20.74
N ALA A 113 26.01 -12.33 -21.46
CA ALA A 113 24.95 -11.97 -22.40
C ALA A 113 23.77 -11.35 -21.63
N PRO A 114 23.16 -10.26 -22.16
CA PRO A 114 21.97 -9.70 -21.58
C PRO A 114 20.79 -10.66 -21.73
N CYS A 115 19.83 -10.54 -20.84
CA CYS A 115 18.58 -11.29 -20.86
C CYS A 115 17.40 -10.33 -21.01
N ASP A 116 16.32 -10.86 -21.58
CA ASP A 116 15.04 -10.16 -21.61
C ASP A 116 14.49 -9.98 -20.18
N ALA A 117 14.10 -8.76 -19.85
CA ALA A 117 13.66 -8.40 -18.49
C ALA A 117 12.30 -9.02 -18.12
N VAL A 118 11.48 -9.41 -19.10
CA VAL A 118 10.16 -10.00 -18.87
C VAL A 118 10.29 -11.50 -18.58
N ASN A 119 10.99 -12.25 -19.43
CA ASN A 119 11.01 -13.71 -19.37
C ASN A 119 12.37 -14.35 -19.09
N GLY A 120 13.46 -13.57 -19.09
CA GLY A 120 14.81 -14.04 -18.80
C GLY A 120 15.54 -14.70 -19.97
N SER A 121 14.95 -14.74 -21.17
CA SER A 121 15.59 -15.36 -22.33
C SER A 121 16.87 -14.62 -22.72
N CYS A 122 17.93 -15.36 -22.99
CA CYS A 122 19.23 -14.79 -23.32
C CYS A 122 19.26 -14.20 -24.73
N ILE A 123 19.87 -13.04 -24.87
CA ILE A 123 20.04 -12.33 -26.12
C ILE A 123 21.50 -12.48 -26.54
N CYS A 124 21.74 -13.46 -27.42
CA CYS A 124 23.08 -13.87 -27.80
C CYS A 124 23.74 -12.90 -28.79
N ALA A 125 25.06 -12.73 -28.65
CA ALA A 125 25.84 -11.98 -29.62
C ALA A 125 25.93 -12.74 -30.97
N GLU A 126 26.33 -12.03 -32.01
CA GLU A 126 26.49 -12.62 -33.35
C GLU A 126 27.49 -13.79 -33.30
N GLY A 127 27.06 -14.97 -33.75
CA GLY A 127 27.85 -16.21 -33.71
C GLY A 127 27.65 -17.08 -32.46
N GLN A 128 26.90 -16.63 -31.45
CA GLN A 128 26.51 -17.44 -30.30
C GLN A 128 25.09 -18.01 -30.48
N SER A 129 24.81 -19.16 -29.85
CA SER A 129 23.50 -19.80 -29.97
C SER A 129 23.13 -20.64 -28.75
N GLY A 130 21.90 -21.15 -28.72
CA GLY A 130 21.39 -21.94 -27.60
C GLY A 130 20.74 -21.07 -26.51
N GLU A 131 20.11 -21.74 -25.55
CA GLU A 131 19.27 -21.11 -24.51
C GLU A 131 20.06 -20.15 -23.60
N PHE A 132 21.33 -20.45 -23.36
CA PHE A 132 22.22 -19.68 -22.48
C PHE A 132 23.37 -18.96 -23.21
N CYS A 133 23.35 -18.90 -24.55
CA CYS A 133 24.42 -18.31 -25.37
C CYS A 133 25.80 -18.98 -25.18
N GLN A 134 25.79 -20.30 -25.32
CA GLN A 134 26.94 -21.20 -25.24
C GLN A 134 27.65 -21.38 -26.59
#